data_AF-U5DB95-F1
#
_entry.id   AF-U5DB95-F1
#
_cell.length_a   1.000
_cell.length_b   1.000
_cell.length_c   1.000
_cell.angle_alpha   90.00
_cell.angle_beta   90.00
_cell.angle_gamma   90.00
#
_symmetry.space_group_name_H-M   'P 1'
#
loop_
_entity.id
_entity.type
_entity.pdbx_description
1 polymer ?
#
loop_
_entity_poly.entity_id
_entity_poly.type
_entity_poly.pdbx_seq_one_letter_code
_entity_poly.pdbx_strand_id
1 'polypeptide(L)'
;MTQSDAFDIAIPLFRLRWNTRAVLEGLTAHYAPRAIHVIAPAPEARALAERAGTWQVAPLFTHEEETFFVRTSGLTKEAICGELALGSGTLYTPGWYYQQLLKLGAPDGIEDLSEWYVVWDSDLLPVATWPLLSERDGAIAHTFALLQHNRWGNARIVAKWTDWIRTVLGVEPVTDPVGTFVAHHMWFKQEHLGSYKRRLGEYFQSDDSWLLLMMRSALQFETFAEYWSYSSWVADRAPTDLAFHSYEDYGETTERFFDDGTGLFSATLARYLEARSESAEDAASPSFEAIAGFVRDAYGSDPLPSSLSFESSPRHLKKGKENMHIEEQRSRWNPLNHPRGVETLSV
;
A
#
# COMPACT_ATOMS: atom_id res chain seq x y z
N MET A 1 -31.16 1.34 3.41
CA MET A 1 -29.81 0.97 2.95
C MET A 1 -29.53 1.85 1.76
N THR A 2 -28.84 2.97 1.98
CA THR A 2 -28.26 3.79 0.90
C THR A 2 -27.32 2.89 0.11
N GLN A 3 -27.41 2.96 -1.22
CA GLN A 3 -26.62 2.15 -2.13
C GLN A 3 -25.15 2.48 -1.86
N SER A 4 -24.41 1.59 -1.19
CA SER A 4 -22.97 1.75 -1.05
C SER A 4 -22.40 1.76 -2.46
N ASP A 5 -21.66 2.80 -2.82
CA ASP A 5 -21.00 2.86 -4.11
C ASP A 5 -20.13 1.59 -4.23
N ALA A 6 -20.43 0.72 -5.18
CA ALA A 6 -19.73 -0.55 -5.30
C ALA A 6 -18.35 -0.28 -5.93
N PHE A 7 -17.29 -0.68 -5.25
CA PHE A 7 -15.91 -0.37 -5.65
C PHE A 7 -15.02 -1.61 -5.63
N ASP A 8 -13.90 -1.52 -6.34
CA ASP A 8 -12.87 -2.55 -6.33
C ASP A 8 -11.63 -2.11 -5.54
N ILE A 9 -10.80 -3.09 -5.16
CA ILE A 9 -9.48 -2.84 -4.59
C ILE A 9 -8.41 -3.39 -5.53
N ALA A 10 -7.39 -2.60 -5.84
CA ALA A 10 -6.23 -3.00 -6.62
C ALA A 10 -4.97 -3.07 -5.72
N ILE A 11 -4.27 -4.20 -5.76
CA ILE A 11 -3.13 -4.51 -4.89
C ILE A 11 -1.94 -4.98 -5.73
N PRO A 12 -0.89 -4.17 -5.91
CA PRO A 12 0.38 -4.67 -6.35
C PRO A 12 1.01 -5.53 -5.26
N LEU A 13 1.43 -6.74 -5.61
CA LEU A 13 2.01 -7.73 -4.71
C LEU A 13 3.31 -8.27 -5.32
N PHE A 14 4.45 -7.98 -4.69
CA PHE A 14 5.73 -8.53 -5.15
C PHE A 14 5.85 -10.04 -4.92
N ARG A 15 5.36 -10.50 -3.78
CA ARG A 15 5.55 -11.87 -3.31
C ARG A 15 4.46 -12.26 -2.33
N LEU A 16 3.95 -13.49 -2.43
CA LEU A 16 3.10 -14.06 -1.40
C LEU A 16 3.88 -14.23 -0.10
N ARG A 17 3.23 -13.81 0.99
CA ARG A 17 3.77 -13.85 2.35
C ARG A 17 2.77 -14.49 3.28
N TRP A 18 3.22 -14.79 4.50
CA TRP A 18 2.39 -15.40 5.55
C TRP A 18 1.14 -14.56 5.85
N ASN A 19 1.24 -13.23 5.76
CA ASN A 19 0.16 -12.29 6.05
C ASN A 19 -0.78 -12.04 4.86
N THR A 20 -0.49 -12.52 3.65
CA THR A 20 -1.30 -12.17 2.45
C THR A 20 -2.76 -12.55 2.61
N ARG A 21 -3.05 -13.77 3.10
CA ARG A 21 -4.44 -14.22 3.34
C ARG A 21 -5.17 -13.27 4.29
N ALA A 22 -4.56 -12.98 5.44
CA ALA A 22 -5.18 -12.11 6.44
C ALA A 22 -5.44 -10.68 5.94
N VAL A 23 -4.56 -10.12 5.10
CA VAL A 23 -4.81 -8.81 4.48
C VAL A 23 -6.03 -8.87 3.56
N LEU A 24 -6.12 -9.86 2.67
CA LEU A 24 -7.24 -9.98 1.72
C LEU A 24 -8.57 -10.27 2.43
N GLU A 25 -8.56 -11.17 3.42
CA GLU A 25 -9.75 -11.47 4.22
C GLU A 25 -10.14 -10.28 5.11
N GLY A 26 -9.17 -9.53 5.65
CA GLY A 26 -9.42 -8.32 6.44
C GLY A 26 -10.06 -7.21 5.60
N LEU A 27 -9.58 -6.98 4.37
CA LEU A 27 -10.22 -6.05 3.44
C LEU A 27 -11.66 -6.44 3.12
N THR A 28 -11.90 -7.74 2.92
CA THR A 28 -13.23 -8.27 2.68
C THR A 28 -14.15 -8.05 3.89
N ALA A 29 -13.67 -8.38 5.09
CA ALA A 29 -14.43 -8.27 6.32
C ALA A 29 -14.78 -6.82 6.69
N HIS A 30 -13.87 -5.87 6.45
CA HIS A 30 -14.06 -4.47 6.83
C HIS A 30 -14.76 -3.62 5.78
N TYR A 31 -14.57 -3.93 4.50
CA TYR A 31 -14.94 -3.01 3.42
C TYR A 31 -15.85 -3.61 2.36
N ALA A 32 -15.99 -4.94 2.32
CA ALA A 32 -16.86 -5.65 1.38
C ALA A 32 -16.76 -5.14 -0.08
N PRO A 33 -15.55 -5.06 -0.67
CA PRO A 33 -15.40 -4.58 -2.04
C PRO A 33 -16.11 -5.52 -3.03
N ARG A 34 -16.49 -4.99 -4.19
CA ARG A 34 -17.07 -5.76 -5.30
C ARG A 34 -16.09 -6.84 -5.77
N ALA A 35 -14.81 -6.49 -5.90
CA ALA A 35 -13.73 -7.39 -6.23
C ALA A 35 -12.38 -6.90 -5.67
N ILE A 36 -11.44 -7.83 -5.50
CA ILE A 36 -10.03 -7.54 -5.22
C ILE A 36 -9.19 -8.02 -6.41
N HIS A 37 -8.37 -7.12 -6.94
CA HIS A 37 -7.46 -7.37 -8.06
C HIS A 37 -6.03 -7.35 -7.55
N VAL A 38 -5.35 -8.49 -7.61
CA VAL A 38 -3.93 -8.60 -7.21
C VAL A 38 -3.06 -8.67 -8.45
N ILE A 39 -2.10 -7.76 -8.55
CA ILE A 39 -1.14 -7.68 -9.67
C ILE A 39 0.21 -8.13 -9.14
N ALA A 40 0.75 -9.23 -9.66
CA ALA A 40 1.93 -9.87 -9.09
C ALA A 40 2.80 -10.54 -10.17
N PRO A 41 4.08 -10.88 -9.88
CA PRO A 41 4.86 -11.76 -10.76
C PRO A 41 4.08 -13.02 -11.11
N ALA A 42 4.15 -13.46 -12.37
CA ALA A 42 3.36 -14.60 -12.86
C ALA A 42 3.35 -15.84 -11.94
N PRO A 43 4.49 -16.29 -11.34
CA PRO A 43 4.47 -17.41 -10.39
C PRO A 43 3.63 -17.14 -9.14
N GLU A 44 3.69 -15.91 -8.61
CA GLU A 44 2.96 -15.49 -7.41
C GLU A 44 1.46 -15.29 -7.70
N ALA A 45 1.12 -14.71 -8.86
CA ALA A 45 -0.26 -14.57 -9.30
C ALA A 45 -0.96 -15.93 -9.43
N ARG A 46 -0.30 -16.90 -10.07
CA ARG A 46 -0.84 -18.27 -10.22
C ARG A 46 -0.95 -18.99 -8.88
N ALA A 47 0.09 -18.93 -8.05
CA ALA A 47 0.07 -19.53 -6.72
C ALA A 47 -1.04 -18.92 -5.84
N LEU A 48 -1.32 -17.62 -5.96
CA LEU A 48 -2.41 -16.98 -5.24
C LEU A 48 -3.77 -17.49 -5.70
N ALA A 49 -4.00 -17.55 -7.01
CA ALA A 49 -5.25 -18.05 -7.58
C ALA A 49 -5.55 -19.49 -7.14
N GLU A 50 -4.52 -20.34 -7.06
CA GLU A 50 -4.64 -21.72 -6.59
C GLU A 50 -4.96 -21.81 -5.09
N ARG A 51 -4.31 -20.99 -4.26
CA ARG A 51 -4.43 -21.05 -2.79
C ARG A 51 -5.68 -20.37 -2.25
N ALA A 52 -6.19 -19.35 -2.93
CA ALA A 52 -7.28 -18.52 -2.41
C ALA A 52 -8.66 -19.17 -2.50
N GLY A 53 -8.80 -20.35 -3.12
CA GLY A 53 -10.10 -20.99 -3.38
C GLY A 53 -10.95 -21.30 -2.14
N THR A 54 -10.34 -21.35 -0.94
CA THR A 54 -11.01 -21.60 0.34
C THR A 54 -11.02 -20.38 1.27
N TRP A 55 -10.38 -19.29 0.88
CA TRP A 55 -10.25 -18.10 1.71
C TRP A 55 -11.55 -17.30 1.74
N GLN A 56 -11.81 -16.63 2.86
CA GLN A 56 -13.01 -15.79 3.02
C GLN A 56 -12.76 -14.40 2.42
N VAL A 57 -12.57 -14.37 1.11
CA VAL A 57 -12.23 -13.15 0.35
C VAL A 57 -13.36 -12.78 -0.60
N ALA A 58 -13.52 -11.47 -0.86
CA ALA A 58 -14.30 -10.96 -1.98
C ALA A 58 -13.78 -11.57 -3.30
N PRO A 59 -14.58 -11.54 -4.40
CA PRO A 59 -14.14 -12.05 -5.69
C PRO A 59 -12.71 -11.61 -6.04
N LEU A 60 -11.81 -12.58 -6.15
CA LEU A 60 -10.37 -12.35 -6.30
C LEU A 60 -9.95 -12.61 -7.75
N PHE A 61 -9.30 -11.62 -8.36
CA PHE A 61 -8.69 -11.72 -9.68
C PHE A 61 -7.19 -11.48 -9.59
N THR A 62 -6.41 -12.36 -10.21
CA THR A 62 -4.94 -12.25 -10.23
C THR A 62 -4.45 -11.87 -11.62
N HIS A 63 -3.50 -10.93 -11.70
CA HIS A 63 -2.96 -10.40 -12.95
C HIS A 63 -1.44 -10.56 -12.96
N GLU A 64 -0.88 -11.05 -14.06
CA GLU A 64 0.57 -11.19 -14.23
C GLU A 64 1.20 -9.84 -14.54
N GLU A 65 2.07 -9.35 -13.66
CA GLU A 65 2.67 -8.01 -13.79
C GLU A 65 3.58 -7.89 -15.03
N GLU A 66 4.15 -9.00 -15.53
CA GLU A 66 5.02 -8.99 -16.70
C GLU A 66 4.33 -8.50 -17.98
N THR A 67 3.03 -8.78 -18.11
CA THR A 67 2.23 -8.50 -19.32
C THR A 67 1.09 -7.51 -19.08
N PHE A 68 0.99 -6.97 -17.86
CA PHE A 68 -0.14 -6.16 -17.38
C PHE A 68 -0.51 -4.98 -18.30
N PHE A 69 0.48 -4.31 -18.88
CA PHE A 69 0.28 -3.15 -19.78
C PHE A 69 0.33 -3.49 -21.27
N VAL A 70 0.53 -4.76 -21.66
CA VAL A 70 0.73 -5.13 -23.06
C VAL A 70 -0.50 -4.82 -23.91
N ARG A 71 -1.71 -5.08 -23.39
CA ARG A 71 -2.95 -4.83 -24.15
C ARG A 71 -3.16 -3.35 -24.46
N THR A 72 -2.86 -2.46 -23.52
CA THR A 72 -3.18 -1.03 -23.62
C THR A 72 -2.04 -0.19 -24.17
N SER A 73 -0.78 -0.55 -23.90
CA SER A 73 0.38 0.22 -24.37
C SER A 73 1.36 -0.57 -25.24
N GLY A 74 1.17 -1.88 -25.42
CA GLY A 74 2.13 -2.74 -26.12
C GLY A 74 3.44 -2.97 -25.38
N LEU A 75 3.53 -2.58 -24.10
CA LEU A 75 4.78 -2.62 -23.33
C LEU A 75 4.77 -3.74 -22.29
N THR A 76 5.86 -4.50 -22.23
CA THR A 76 6.12 -5.47 -21.15
C THR A 76 6.79 -4.80 -19.96
N LYS A 77 6.76 -5.44 -18.79
CA LYS A 77 7.54 -5.01 -17.62
C LYS A 77 9.03 -4.85 -17.94
N GLU A 78 9.59 -5.74 -18.76
CA GLU A 78 11.01 -5.66 -19.17
C GLU A 78 11.28 -4.39 -19.97
N ALA A 79 10.44 -4.08 -20.97
CA ALA A 79 10.58 -2.85 -21.77
C ALA A 79 10.46 -1.59 -20.89
N ILE A 80 9.51 -1.57 -19.96
CA ILE A 80 9.29 -0.44 -19.06
C ILE A 80 10.47 -0.28 -18.08
N CYS A 81 10.88 -1.35 -17.40
CA CYS A 81 12.02 -1.33 -16.49
C CYS A 81 13.34 -1.04 -17.20
N GLY A 82 13.47 -1.39 -18.47
CA GLY A 82 14.65 -1.16 -19.31
C GLY A 82 14.98 0.32 -19.51
N GLU A 83 14.00 1.21 -19.34
CA GLU A 83 14.22 2.67 -19.37
C GLU A 83 15.00 3.20 -18.16
N LEU A 84 15.11 2.40 -17.09
CA LEU A 84 15.80 2.78 -15.87
C LEU A 84 17.22 2.20 -15.80
N ALA A 85 18.20 2.99 -16.25
CA ALA A 85 19.62 2.72 -16.01
C ALA A 85 20.07 3.32 -14.66
N LEU A 86 19.66 2.69 -13.55
CA LEU A 86 20.05 3.15 -12.21
C LEU A 86 21.55 2.87 -11.94
N GLY A 87 22.29 3.88 -11.48
CA GLY A 87 23.68 3.73 -11.07
C GLY A 87 23.86 2.85 -9.82
N SER A 88 25.09 2.38 -9.59
CA SER A 88 25.45 1.69 -8.35
C SER A 88 25.30 2.65 -7.16
N GLY A 89 24.54 2.22 -6.13
CA GLY A 89 24.30 3.02 -4.91
C GLY A 89 22.91 3.66 -4.80
N THR A 90 21.99 3.37 -5.72
CA THR A 90 20.57 3.74 -5.57
C THR A 90 19.87 2.86 -4.52
N LEU A 91 18.93 3.45 -3.76
CA LEU A 91 18.15 2.75 -2.73
C LEU A 91 17.01 1.90 -3.31
N TYR A 92 16.62 2.19 -4.55
CA TYR A 92 15.45 1.63 -5.22
C TYR A 92 15.89 0.79 -6.42
N THR A 93 15.13 -0.26 -6.70
CA THR A 93 15.32 -1.10 -7.90
C THR A 93 14.29 -0.71 -8.97
N PRO A 94 14.51 -1.04 -10.25
CA PRO A 94 13.50 -0.80 -11.29
C PRO A 94 12.13 -1.42 -10.95
N GLY A 95 12.13 -2.59 -10.30
CA GLY A 95 10.91 -3.23 -9.81
C GLY A 95 10.14 -2.39 -8.78
N TRP A 96 10.84 -1.62 -7.93
CA TRP A 96 10.16 -0.71 -6.99
C TRP A 96 9.42 0.41 -7.73
N TYR A 97 10.03 1.03 -8.74
CA TYR A 97 9.35 2.04 -9.56
C TYR A 97 8.19 1.43 -10.34
N TYR A 98 8.36 0.20 -10.82
CA TYR A 98 7.31 -0.50 -11.56
C TYR A 98 6.06 -0.72 -10.70
N GLN A 99 6.21 -1.06 -9.42
CA GLN A 99 5.06 -1.15 -8.50
C GLN A 99 4.27 0.15 -8.39
N GLN A 100 4.95 1.30 -8.44
CA GLN A 100 4.28 2.60 -8.43
C GLN A 100 3.48 2.84 -9.72
N LEU A 101 3.98 2.33 -10.85
CA LEU A 101 3.22 2.35 -12.11
C LEU A 101 2.02 1.41 -12.08
N LEU A 102 2.12 0.24 -11.44
CA LEU A 102 0.99 -0.67 -11.27
C LEU A 102 -0.16 0.00 -10.50
N LYS A 103 0.15 0.82 -9.48
CA LYS A 103 -0.84 1.60 -8.71
C LYS A 103 -1.52 2.67 -9.57
N LEU A 104 -0.74 3.52 -10.23
CA LEU A 104 -1.23 4.60 -11.11
C LEU A 104 -1.89 4.07 -12.39
N GLY A 105 -1.52 2.87 -12.80
CA GLY A 105 -1.90 2.23 -14.04
C GLY A 105 -2.93 1.11 -13.90
N ALA A 106 -3.49 0.87 -12.70
CA ALA A 106 -4.48 -0.20 -12.49
C ALA A 106 -5.62 -0.23 -13.54
N PRO A 107 -6.21 0.91 -13.97
CA PRO A 107 -7.26 0.92 -14.99
C PRO A 107 -6.77 0.54 -16.40
N ASP A 108 -5.46 0.61 -16.66
CA ASP A 108 -4.89 0.28 -17.96
C ASP A 108 -4.75 -1.25 -18.13
N GLY A 109 -4.72 -2.02 -17.04
CA GLY A 109 -4.59 -3.48 -17.07
C GLY A 109 -5.86 -4.23 -16.68
N ILE A 110 -6.65 -3.69 -15.75
CA ILE A 110 -7.85 -4.33 -15.22
C ILE A 110 -9.08 -3.94 -16.05
N GLU A 111 -9.68 -4.91 -16.75
CA GLU A 111 -10.98 -4.70 -17.42
C GLU A 111 -12.09 -4.53 -16.39
N ASP A 112 -13.06 -3.66 -16.69
CA ASP A 112 -14.23 -3.40 -15.84
C ASP A 112 -13.86 -2.94 -14.41
N LEU A 113 -12.71 -2.30 -14.20
CA LEU A 113 -12.41 -1.66 -12.91
C LEU A 113 -13.43 -0.55 -12.63
N SER A 114 -13.85 -0.42 -11.37
CA SER A 114 -14.76 0.64 -10.91
C SER A 114 -14.18 2.03 -11.17
N GLU A 115 -15.02 3.04 -11.46
CA GLU A 115 -14.57 4.42 -11.70
C GLU A 115 -13.77 4.95 -10.49
N TRP A 116 -14.33 4.74 -9.30
CA TRP A 116 -13.65 4.90 -8.04
C TRP A 116 -13.22 3.53 -7.53
N TYR A 117 -11.92 3.38 -7.24
CA TYR A 117 -11.36 2.16 -6.71
C TYR A 117 -10.28 2.48 -5.69
N VAL A 118 -9.97 1.55 -4.81
CA VAL A 118 -8.93 1.73 -3.79
C VAL A 118 -7.67 1.04 -4.22
N VAL A 119 -6.55 1.75 -4.21
CA VAL A 119 -5.23 1.14 -4.25
C VAL A 119 -4.81 0.82 -2.82
N TRP A 120 -4.28 -0.38 -2.58
CA TRP A 120 -3.89 -0.83 -1.24
C TRP A 120 -2.52 -1.53 -1.27
N ASP A 121 -1.63 -1.18 -0.35
CA ASP A 121 -0.33 -1.83 -0.18
C ASP A 121 -0.51 -3.24 0.44
N SER A 122 0.10 -4.25 -0.20
CA SER A 122 -0.11 -5.67 0.15
C SER A 122 0.30 -6.10 1.57
N ASP A 123 1.03 -5.25 2.29
CA ASP A 123 1.55 -5.50 3.63
C ASP A 123 0.81 -4.71 4.73
N LEU A 124 -0.21 -3.94 4.37
CA LEU A 124 -1.04 -3.19 5.32
C LEU A 124 -2.29 -3.99 5.71
N LEU A 125 -2.35 -4.42 6.97
CA LEU A 125 -3.52 -5.08 7.55
C LEU A 125 -4.43 -4.07 8.26
N PRO A 126 -5.71 -3.93 7.84
CA PRO A 126 -6.71 -3.20 8.62
C PRO A 126 -7.03 -3.92 9.95
N VAL A 127 -7.14 -3.17 11.06
CA VAL A 127 -7.51 -3.73 12.39
C VAL A 127 -8.65 -2.91 13.02
N ALA A 128 -8.37 -1.77 13.67
CA ALA A 128 -9.40 -0.83 14.13
C ALA A 128 -9.65 0.23 13.05
N THR A 129 -10.39 -0.18 12.02
CA THR A 129 -10.44 0.53 10.73
C THR A 129 -11.11 1.89 10.74
N TRP A 130 -10.80 2.65 9.69
CA TRP A 130 -11.49 3.88 9.29
C TRP A 130 -12.52 3.59 8.21
N PRO A 131 -13.57 4.42 8.06
CA PRO A 131 -14.48 4.28 6.93
C PRO A 131 -13.80 4.73 5.62
N LEU A 132 -13.97 3.95 4.55
CA LEU A 132 -13.55 4.33 3.20
C LEU A 132 -14.58 5.23 2.49
N LEU A 133 -15.84 5.16 2.91
CA LEU A 133 -16.93 6.00 2.42
C LEU A 133 -17.54 6.73 3.60
N SER A 134 -17.69 8.05 3.49
CA SER A 134 -18.35 8.90 4.48
C SER A 134 -19.48 9.67 3.82
N GLU A 135 -20.69 9.59 4.36
CA GLU A 135 -21.80 10.42 3.89
C GLU A 135 -21.75 11.77 4.62
N ARG A 136 -21.63 12.86 3.86
CA ARG A 136 -21.71 14.24 4.37
C ARG A 136 -22.63 15.05 3.47
N ASP A 137 -23.64 15.68 4.07
CA ASP A 137 -24.63 16.54 3.38
C ASP A 137 -25.31 15.85 2.18
N GLY A 138 -25.54 14.53 2.26
CA GLY A 138 -26.15 13.72 1.20
C GLY A 138 -25.22 13.39 0.03
N ALA A 139 -23.92 13.74 0.13
CA ALA A 139 -22.88 13.33 -0.80
C ALA A 139 -21.98 12.25 -0.19
N ILE A 140 -21.55 11.31 -1.02
CA ILE A 140 -20.56 10.29 -0.65
C ILE A 140 -19.16 10.89 -0.83
N ALA A 141 -18.38 10.90 0.25
CA ALA A 141 -16.98 11.24 0.24
C ALA A 141 -16.12 9.97 0.28
N HIS A 142 -15.20 9.88 -0.67
CA HIS A 142 -14.21 8.80 -0.77
C HIS A 142 -13.02 9.12 0.14
N THR A 143 -13.02 8.55 1.34
CA THR A 143 -12.04 8.86 2.39
C THR A 143 -10.94 7.82 2.51
N PHE A 144 -9.72 8.25 2.78
CA PHE A 144 -8.61 7.40 3.23
C PHE A 144 -8.03 7.97 4.55
N ALA A 145 -7.00 7.34 5.12
CA ALA A 145 -6.41 7.77 6.40
C ALA A 145 -4.93 8.08 6.24
N LEU A 146 -4.46 9.15 6.89
CA LEU A 146 -3.03 9.49 6.92
C LEU A 146 -2.34 8.64 8.00
N LEU A 147 -1.63 7.59 7.60
CA LEU A 147 -1.08 6.60 8.54
C LEU A 147 0.38 6.86 8.96
N GLN A 148 1.02 7.89 8.41
CA GLN A 148 2.45 8.12 8.60
C GLN A 148 2.72 9.59 8.94
N HIS A 149 3.49 9.83 10.00
CA HIS A 149 3.83 11.18 10.43
C HIS A 149 4.91 11.84 9.53
N ASN A 150 4.71 13.12 9.20
CA ASN A 150 5.57 13.93 8.33
C ASN A 150 6.92 14.41 8.90
N ARG A 151 7.18 14.31 10.21
CA ARG A 151 8.46 14.75 10.80
C ARG A 151 9.53 13.66 10.85
N TRP A 152 9.17 12.43 10.48
CA TRP A 152 10.07 11.28 10.47
C TRP A 152 10.29 10.75 9.05
N GLY A 153 11.34 9.95 8.89
CA GLY A 153 11.76 9.41 7.60
C GLY A 153 12.81 10.27 6.93
N ASN A 154 12.99 10.07 5.62
CA ASN A 154 14.11 10.65 4.88
C ASN A 154 13.72 11.96 4.18
N ALA A 155 14.00 13.10 4.82
CA ALA A 155 13.69 14.43 4.28
C ALA A 155 14.30 14.70 2.89
N ARG A 156 15.46 14.10 2.56
CA ARG A 156 16.08 14.24 1.23
C ARG A 156 15.25 13.58 0.13
N ILE A 157 14.61 12.45 0.45
CA ILE A 157 13.69 11.76 -0.47
C ILE A 157 12.39 12.56 -0.61
N VAL A 158 11.83 13.06 0.50
CA VAL A 158 10.63 13.90 0.50
C VAL A 158 10.82 15.16 -0.36
N ALA A 159 11.98 15.80 -0.29
CA ALA A 159 12.30 16.97 -1.11
C ALA A 159 12.31 16.67 -2.62
N LYS A 160 12.74 15.47 -3.03
CA LYS A 160 12.73 15.04 -4.44
C LYS A 160 11.31 14.81 -4.95
N TRP A 161 10.47 14.20 -4.13
CA TRP A 161 9.05 14.07 -4.46
C TRP A 161 8.37 15.42 -4.61
N THR A 162 8.67 16.35 -3.70
CA THR A 162 8.20 17.74 -3.77
C THR A 162 8.62 18.42 -5.07
N ASP A 163 9.89 18.30 -5.45
CA ASP A 163 10.42 18.87 -6.69
C ASP A 163 9.77 18.25 -7.93
N TRP A 164 9.63 16.92 -7.96
CA TRP A 164 8.94 16.21 -9.04
C TRP A 164 7.50 16.69 -9.21
N ILE A 165 6.74 16.82 -8.11
CA ILE A 165 5.34 17.29 -8.15
C ILE A 165 5.26 18.71 -8.71
N ARG A 166 6.06 19.65 -8.17
CA ARG A 166 6.04 21.04 -8.64
C ARG A 166 6.46 21.17 -10.09
N THR A 167 7.48 20.42 -10.50
CA THR A 167 8.07 20.56 -11.82
C THR A 167 7.27 19.81 -12.89
N VAL A 168 7.01 18.52 -12.68
CA VAL A 168 6.35 17.66 -13.67
C VAL A 168 4.85 17.93 -13.70
N LEU A 169 4.18 17.93 -12.54
CA LEU A 169 2.73 18.17 -12.51
C LEU A 169 2.40 19.66 -12.61
N GLY A 170 3.29 20.55 -12.20
CA GLY A 170 3.00 21.99 -12.23
C GLY A 170 2.00 22.42 -11.16
N VAL A 171 1.90 21.67 -10.06
CA VAL A 171 0.97 21.93 -8.94
C VAL A 171 1.74 21.99 -7.62
N GLU A 172 1.13 22.59 -6.60
CA GLU A 172 1.72 22.58 -5.25
C GLU A 172 1.48 21.23 -4.57
N PRO A 173 2.49 20.62 -3.93
CA PRO A 173 2.29 19.38 -3.18
C PRO A 173 1.29 19.61 -2.04
N VAL A 174 0.26 18.78 -1.98
CA VAL A 174 -0.69 18.82 -0.87
C VAL A 174 0.04 18.42 0.42
N THR A 175 -0.22 19.13 1.52
CA THR A 175 0.43 18.86 2.81
C THR A 175 -0.60 18.81 3.92
N ASP A 176 -0.25 18.11 4.99
CA ASP A 176 -1.00 18.05 6.23
C ASP A 176 -0.08 18.49 7.39
N PRO A 177 -0.61 19.15 8.44
CA PRO A 177 0.21 19.59 9.58
C PRO A 177 1.00 18.46 10.26
N VAL A 178 0.50 17.22 10.23
CA VAL A 178 1.05 16.09 10.99
C VAL A 178 1.28 14.86 10.12
N GLY A 179 0.31 14.48 9.29
CA GLY A 179 0.37 13.30 8.43
C GLY A 179 1.09 13.51 7.10
N THR A 180 1.34 12.40 6.40
CA THR A 180 1.84 12.39 5.02
C THR A 180 0.81 11.76 4.08
N PHE A 181 0.82 12.19 2.82
CA PHE A 181 0.03 11.59 1.74
C PHE A 181 0.69 10.34 1.13
N VAL A 182 1.68 9.75 1.81
CA VAL A 182 2.16 8.39 1.53
C VAL A 182 1.32 7.45 2.40
N ALA A 183 0.07 7.29 2.00
CA ALA A 183 -0.98 6.76 2.88
C ALA A 183 -1.01 5.23 2.98
N HIS A 184 -0.29 4.50 2.11
CA HIS A 184 -0.33 3.03 1.96
C HIS A 184 -1.66 2.48 1.41
N HIS A 185 -2.71 3.28 1.39
CA HIS A 185 -3.95 3.03 0.69
C HIS A 185 -4.60 4.36 0.31
N MET A 186 -5.28 4.42 -0.83
CA MET A 186 -5.98 5.64 -1.26
C MET A 186 -7.01 5.34 -2.35
N TRP A 187 -8.08 6.13 -2.38
CA TRP A 187 -9.01 6.17 -3.50
C TRP A 187 -8.38 6.79 -4.75
N PHE A 188 -8.43 6.05 -5.84
CA PHE A 188 -8.04 6.49 -7.16
C PHE A 188 -9.31 6.58 -8.02
N LYS A 189 -9.35 7.58 -8.91
CA LYS A 189 -10.43 7.81 -9.85
C LYS A 189 -9.88 7.76 -11.27
N GLN A 190 -10.50 6.99 -12.16
CA GLN A 190 -9.98 6.81 -13.52
C GLN A 190 -9.91 8.14 -14.29
N GLU A 191 -10.92 9.01 -14.15
CA GLU A 191 -10.92 10.36 -14.74
C GLU A 191 -9.68 11.18 -14.32
N HIS A 192 -9.37 11.19 -13.02
CA HIS A 192 -8.23 11.95 -12.48
C HIS A 192 -6.89 11.39 -12.97
N LEU A 193 -6.77 10.07 -13.06
CA LEU A 193 -5.59 9.43 -13.63
C LEU A 193 -5.43 9.73 -15.12
N GLY A 194 -6.53 9.79 -15.88
CA GLY A 194 -6.50 10.16 -17.29
C GLY A 194 -5.94 11.57 -17.51
N SER A 195 -6.31 12.54 -16.66
CA SER A 195 -5.74 13.89 -16.72
C SER A 195 -4.30 13.95 -16.18
N TYR A 196 -3.98 13.23 -15.11
CA TYR A 196 -2.62 13.10 -14.57
C TYR A 196 -1.66 12.55 -15.64
N LYS A 197 -2.04 11.48 -16.35
CA LYS A 197 -1.21 10.86 -17.39
C LYS A 197 -1.00 11.79 -18.59
N ARG A 198 -2.03 12.54 -19.00
CA ARG A 198 -1.90 13.56 -20.06
C ARG A 198 -0.91 14.66 -19.68
N ARG A 199 -0.94 15.11 -18.42
CA ARG A 199 -0.01 16.13 -17.91
C ARG A 199 1.45 15.71 -18.06
N LEU A 200 1.77 14.42 -17.91
CA LEU A 200 3.12 13.89 -18.15
C LEU A 200 3.57 14.13 -19.59
N GLY A 201 2.73 13.78 -20.57
CA GLY A 201 3.01 14.00 -21.99
C GLY A 201 3.21 15.49 -22.32
N GLU A 202 2.39 16.36 -21.73
CA GLU A 202 2.52 17.82 -21.88
C GLU A 202 3.83 18.36 -21.32
N TYR A 203 4.25 17.92 -20.13
CA TYR A 203 5.50 18.36 -19.50
C TYR A 203 6.72 17.91 -20.30
N PHE A 204 6.76 16.63 -20.71
CA PHE A 204 7.87 16.07 -21.46
C PHE A 204 7.84 16.41 -22.96
N GLN A 205 6.76 17.05 -23.44
CA GLN A 205 6.54 17.36 -24.85
C GLN A 205 6.73 16.14 -25.75
N SER A 206 6.19 15.00 -25.30
CA SER A 206 6.38 13.69 -25.92
C SER A 206 5.06 12.94 -26.03
N ASP A 207 4.90 12.23 -27.15
CA ASP A 207 3.80 11.29 -27.40
C ASP A 207 4.12 9.87 -26.91
N ASP A 208 5.27 9.67 -26.27
CA ASP A 208 5.63 8.38 -25.67
C ASP A 208 4.63 7.97 -24.58
N SER A 209 4.52 6.66 -24.35
CA SER A 209 3.70 6.12 -23.26
C SER A 209 4.09 6.73 -21.91
N TRP A 210 3.09 7.13 -21.14
CA TRP A 210 3.25 7.69 -19.79
C TRP A 210 4.10 6.79 -18.88
N LEU A 211 4.05 5.46 -19.10
CA LEU A 211 4.87 4.48 -18.38
C LEU A 211 6.36 4.74 -18.57
N LEU A 212 6.78 4.97 -19.82
CA LEU A 212 8.18 5.25 -20.17
C LEU A 212 8.58 6.64 -19.67
N LEU A 213 7.69 7.63 -19.79
CA LEU A 213 7.92 8.99 -19.28
C LEU A 213 8.14 8.99 -17.76
N MET A 214 7.32 8.26 -16.99
CA MET A 214 7.50 8.12 -15.55
C MET A 214 8.84 7.47 -15.21
N MET A 215 9.20 6.36 -15.88
CA MET A 215 10.48 5.69 -15.65
C MET A 215 11.67 6.61 -15.94
N ARG A 216 11.69 7.28 -17.10
CA ARG A 216 12.74 8.23 -17.46
C ARG A 216 12.80 9.42 -16.51
N SER A 217 11.65 9.87 -15.98
CA SER A 217 11.61 10.98 -15.01
C SER A 217 12.42 10.66 -13.74
N ALA A 218 12.48 9.38 -13.33
CA ALA A 218 13.29 8.99 -12.18
C ALA A 218 14.80 9.07 -12.46
N LEU A 219 15.26 9.16 -13.70
CA LEU A 219 16.66 9.49 -14.00
C LEU A 219 16.98 10.98 -13.75
N GLN A 220 15.98 11.85 -13.90
CA GLN A 220 16.13 13.30 -13.71
C GLN A 220 15.88 13.72 -12.25
N PHE A 221 14.82 13.20 -11.63
CA PHE A 221 14.36 13.59 -10.30
C PHE A 221 14.73 12.57 -9.21
N GLU A 222 15.40 11.48 -9.60
CA GLU A 222 15.76 10.32 -8.78
C GLU A 222 14.57 9.50 -8.23
N THR A 223 13.43 10.10 -7.89
CA THR A 223 12.26 9.37 -7.36
C THR A 223 10.98 10.20 -7.44
N PHE A 224 9.84 9.50 -7.42
CA PHE A 224 8.50 10.05 -7.30
C PHE A 224 7.69 9.22 -6.29
N ALA A 225 6.63 9.82 -5.73
CA ALA A 225 5.69 9.14 -4.83
C ALA A 225 4.31 9.14 -5.47
N GLU A 226 3.80 7.96 -5.80
CA GLU A 226 2.51 7.73 -6.46
C GLU A 226 1.35 8.33 -5.68
N TYR A 227 1.21 8.00 -4.39
CA TYR A 227 0.11 8.49 -3.57
C TYR A 227 0.17 10.01 -3.38
N TRP A 228 1.37 10.55 -3.12
CA TRP A 228 1.52 11.98 -2.88
C TRP A 228 1.37 12.81 -4.15
N SER A 229 1.90 12.33 -5.27
CA SER A 229 1.74 13.01 -6.56
C SER A 229 0.31 12.97 -7.06
N TYR A 230 -0.38 11.82 -6.92
CA TYR A 230 -1.80 11.71 -7.27
C TYR A 230 -2.67 12.62 -6.39
N SER A 231 -2.51 12.57 -5.06
CA SER A 231 -3.28 13.43 -4.15
C SER A 231 -3.01 14.92 -4.37
N SER A 232 -1.78 15.32 -4.67
CA SER A 232 -1.45 16.71 -5.02
C SER A 232 -2.13 17.14 -6.31
N TRP A 233 -2.21 16.25 -7.31
CA TRP A 233 -2.95 16.50 -8.54
C TRP A 233 -4.45 16.68 -8.28
N VAL A 234 -5.07 15.78 -7.50
CA VAL A 234 -6.50 15.89 -7.16
C VAL A 234 -6.77 17.14 -6.32
N ALA A 235 -5.91 17.49 -5.36
CA ALA A 235 -6.04 18.71 -4.57
C ALA A 235 -6.11 19.99 -5.42
N ASP A 236 -5.35 20.05 -6.52
CA ASP A 236 -5.37 21.18 -7.45
C ASP A 236 -6.56 21.15 -8.41
N ARG A 237 -6.86 19.98 -9.00
CA ARG A 237 -7.83 19.84 -10.09
C ARG A 237 -9.27 19.64 -9.63
N ALA A 238 -9.46 18.92 -8.53
CA ALA A 238 -10.75 18.52 -7.99
C ALA A 238 -10.66 18.41 -6.46
N PRO A 239 -10.45 19.51 -5.72
CA PRO A 239 -10.23 19.47 -4.28
C PRO A 239 -11.38 18.82 -3.49
N THR A 240 -12.61 18.85 -4.00
CA THR A 240 -13.77 18.20 -3.40
C THR A 240 -13.69 16.68 -3.42
N ASP A 241 -12.88 16.11 -4.31
CA ASP A 241 -12.68 14.68 -4.50
C ASP A 241 -11.56 14.13 -3.60
N LEU A 242 -10.82 15.00 -2.90
CA LEU A 242 -9.79 14.60 -1.94
C LEU A 242 -10.30 14.73 -0.51
N ALA A 243 -10.70 13.60 0.08
CA ALA A 243 -11.14 13.53 1.48
C ALA A 243 -10.29 12.52 2.26
N PHE A 244 -9.93 12.85 3.50
CA PHE A 244 -9.13 11.99 4.35
C PHE A 244 -9.42 12.22 5.85
N HIS A 245 -9.14 11.20 6.64
CA HIS A 245 -9.06 11.25 8.09
C HIS A 245 -7.66 11.69 8.50
N SER A 246 -7.56 12.47 9.57
CA SER A 246 -6.26 13.03 9.97
C SER A 246 -5.35 11.95 10.56
N TYR A 247 -4.08 12.32 10.78
CA TYR A 247 -3.13 11.43 11.43
C TYR A 247 -3.55 11.10 12.87
N GLU A 248 -4.12 12.06 13.59
CA GLU A 248 -4.59 11.89 14.96
C GLU A 248 -5.71 10.84 15.06
N ASP A 249 -6.59 10.78 14.06
CA ASP A 249 -7.74 9.86 14.08
C ASP A 249 -7.30 8.38 13.98
N TYR A 250 -6.32 8.07 13.13
CA TYR A 250 -5.93 6.69 12.84
C TYR A 250 -4.42 6.47 12.74
N GLY A 251 -3.66 7.45 12.25
CA GLY A 251 -2.23 7.35 12.10
C GLY A 251 -1.47 7.25 13.42
N GLU A 252 -1.98 7.80 14.54
CA GLU A 252 -1.36 7.70 15.87
C GLU A 252 -1.33 6.29 16.46
N THR A 253 -2.22 5.41 16.00
CA THR A 253 -2.32 4.03 16.50
C THR A 253 -1.78 3.01 15.51
N THR A 254 -1.45 3.42 14.27
CA THR A 254 -0.77 2.55 13.31
C THR A 254 0.57 2.07 13.87
N GLU A 255 0.83 0.78 13.69
CA GLU A 255 2.14 0.19 13.95
C GLU A 255 2.77 -0.35 12.67
N ARG A 256 4.06 -0.05 12.50
CA ARG A 256 4.88 -0.52 11.38
C ARG A 256 6.07 -1.27 11.91
N PHE A 257 6.45 -2.39 11.32
CA PHE A 257 7.59 -3.16 11.80
C PHE A 257 8.06 -4.13 10.73
N PHE A 258 9.34 -4.50 10.80
CA PHE A 258 9.88 -5.51 9.90
C PHE A 258 9.38 -6.90 10.31
N ASP A 259 8.70 -7.59 9.40
CA ASP A 259 8.31 -8.98 9.58
C ASP A 259 8.09 -9.70 8.23
N ASP A 260 9.08 -10.48 7.82
CA ASP A 260 9.02 -11.31 6.62
C ASP A 260 8.57 -12.77 6.89
N GLY A 261 8.04 -13.03 8.09
CA GLY A 261 7.75 -14.37 8.63
C GLY A 261 8.78 -14.85 9.65
N THR A 262 9.81 -14.04 9.92
CA THR A 262 10.82 -14.29 10.95
C THR A 262 10.84 -13.22 12.05
N GLY A 263 9.95 -12.22 11.95
CA GLY A 263 9.85 -11.13 12.91
C GLY A 263 9.20 -11.54 14.23
N LEU A 264 9.19 -10.60 15.19
CA LEU A 264 8.65 -10.83 16.52
C LEU A 264 7.14 -11.12 16.48
N PHE A 265 6.40 -10.46 15.59
CA PHE A 265 4.97 -10.65 15.46
C PHE A 265 4.66 -12.06 14.96
N SER A 266 5.21 -12.47 13.81
CA SER A 266 4.95 -13.77 13.21
C SER A 266 5.42 -14.92 14.09
N ALA A 267 6.57 -14.79 14.76
CA ALA A 267 7.04 -15.80 15.72
C ALA A 267 6.14 -15.94 16.95
N THR A 268 5.54 -14.85 17.41
CA THR A 268 4.61 -14.88 18.55
C THR A 268 3.22 -15.39 18.14
N LEU A 269 2.75 -14.99 16.96
CA LEU A 269 1.54 -15.52 16.35
C LEU A 269 1.64 -17.03 16.15
N ALA A 270 2.76 -17.55 15.62
CA ALA A 270 2.94 -18.98 15.41
C ALA A 270 2.76 -19.79 16.71
N ARG A 271 3.34 -19.32 17.82
CA ARG A 271 3.17 -19.93 19.15
C ARG A 271 1.73 -19.87 19.65
N TYR A 272 1.06 -18.74 19.42
CA TYR A 272 -0.36 -18.58 19.76
C TYR A 272 -1.25 -19.57 18.99
N LEU A 273 -1.00 -19.77 17.69
CA LEU A 273 -1.76 -20.71 16.86
C LEU A 273 -1.45 -22.18 17.22
N GLU A 274 -0.19 -22.50 17.53
CA GLU A 274 0.21 -23.82 18.01
C GLU A 274 -0.51 -24.19 19.32
N ALA A 275 -0.59 -23.26 20.27
CA ALA A 275 -1.32 -23.47 21.53
C ALA A 275 -2.82 -23.73 21.33
N ARG A 276 -3.38 -23.30 20.20
CA ARG A 276 -4.78 -23.51 19.81
C ARG A 276 -5.00 -24.72 18.91
N SER A 277 -3.94 -25.48 18.62
CA SER A 277 -3.98 -26.66 17.74
C SER A 277 -4.51 -26.34 16.33
N GLU A 278 -4.24 -25.13 15.83
CA GLU A 278 -4.54 -24.76 14.45
C GLU A 278 -3.70 -25.60 13.47
N SER A 279 -4.20 -25.77 12.25
CA SER A 279 -3.49 -26.57 11.24
C SER A 279 -2.15 -25.93 10.84
N ALA A 280 -1.19 -26.74 10.39
CA ALA A 280 0.09 -26.21 9.90
C ALA A 280 -0.08 -25.28 8.68
N GLU A 281 -1.14 -25.47 7.89
CA GLU A 281 -1.50 -24.59 6.78
C GLU A 281 -1.97 -23.22 7.29
N ASP A 282 -2.83 -23.21 8.32
CA ASP A 282 -3.28 -21.98 8.98
C ASP A 282 -2.14 -21.29 9.73
N ALA A 283 -1.15 -22.03 10.24
CA ALA A 283 0.05 -21.43 10.82
C ALA A 283 0.95 -20.76 9.76
N ALA A 284 1.06 -21.34 8.56
CA ALA A 284 1.88 -20.78 7.47
C ALA A 284 1.21 -19.62 6.72
N SER A 285 -0.12 -19.58 6.74
CA SER A 285 -0.95 -18.58 6.07
C SER A 285 -2.22 -18.29 6.89
N PRO A 286 -2.07 -17.62 8.05
CA PRO A 286 -3.16 -17.37 8.98
C PRO A 286 -4.31 -16.60 8.35
N SER A 287 -5.53 -16.97 8.74
CA SER A 287 -6.74 -16.24 8.40
C SER A 287 -6.76 -14.87 9.09
N PHE A 288 -7.58 -13.96 8.56
CA PHE A 288 -7.84 -12.68 9.22
C PHE A 288 -8.40 -12.88 10.63
N GLU A 289 -9.33 -13.83 10.81
CA GLU A 289 -9.92 -14.12 12.12
C GLU A 289 -8.88 -14.58 13.14
N ALA A 290 -7.95 -15.44 12.73
CA ALA A 290 -6.87 -15.92 13.57
C ALA A 290 -5.92 -14.78 14.00
N ILE A 291 -5.50 -13.93 13.06
CA ILE A 291 -4.69 -12.75 13.39
C ILE A 291 -5.47 -11.77 14.26
N ALA A 292 -6.74 -11.49 13.95
CA ALA A 292 -7.55 -10.57 14.74
C ALA A 292 -7.76 -11.08 16.17
N GLY A 293 -7.92 -12.40 16.35
CA GLY A 293 -7.94 -13.04 17.67
C GLY A 293 -6.62 -12.85 18.42
N PHE A 294 -5.50 -13.17 17.78
CA PHE A 294 -4.17 -12.95 18.34
C PHE A 294 -3.94 -11.49 18.73
N VAL A 295 -4.29 -10.53 17.87
CA VAL A 295 -4.13 -9.11 18.13
C VAL A 295 -4.99 -8.67 19.32
N ARG A 296 -6.24 -9.13 19.43
CA ARG A 296 -7.06 -8.84 20.62
C ARG A 296 -6.42 -9.37 21.90
N ASP A 297 -5.92 -10.60 21.88
CA ASP A 297 -5.30 -11.22 23.06
C ASP A 297 -3.97 -10.53 23.43
N ALA A 298 -3.16 -10.19 22.42
CA ALA A 298 -1.87 -9.53 22.60
C ALA A 298 -1.98 -8.09 23.11
N TYR A 299 -3.07 -7.38 22.78
CA TYR A 299 -3.31 -6.01 23.25
C TYR A 299 -4.14 -5.98 24.54
N GLY A 300 -4.94 -7.02 24.82
CA GLY A 300 -5.71 -7.13 26.05
C GLY A 300 -6.70 -5.96 26.21
N SER A 301 -6.48 -5.12 27.22
CA SER A 301 -7.29 -3.92 27.46
C SER A 301 -6.79 -2.67 26.72
N ASP A 302 -5.62 -2.72 26.09
CA ASP A 302 -5.07 -1.59 25.36
C ASP A 302 -5.90 -1.34 24.08
N PRO A 303 -6.00 -0.08 23.63
CA PRO A 303 -6.59 0.23 22.34
C PRO A 303 -5.90 -0.55 21.22
N LEU A 304 -6.71 -1.11 20.31
CA LEU A 304 -6.18 -1.79 19.13
C LEU A 304 -5.56 -0.76 18.16
N PRO A 305 -4.51 -1.16 17.42
CA PRO A 305 -3.95 -0.31 16.38
C PRO A 305 -4.97 -0.16 15.25
N SER A 306 -4.99 0.99 14.57
CA SER A 306 -5.82 1.15 13.37
C SER A 306 -5.42 0.18 12.26
N SER A 307 -4.12 -0.05 12.13
CA SER A 307 -3.51 -0.94 11.15
C SER A 307 -2.15 -1.47 11.59
N LEU A 308 -1.76 -2.62 11.02
CA LEU A 308 -0.42 -3.20 11.14
C LEU A 308 0.25 -3.23 9.77
N SER A 309 1.46 -2.69 9.63
CA SER A 309 2.25 -2.74 8.39
C SER A 309 3.43 -3.72 8.55
N PHE A 310 3.35 -4.82 7.80
CA PHE A 310 4.27 -5.96 7.84
C PHE A 310 5.42 -5.80 6.84
N GLU A 311 6.30 -4.85 7.11
CA GLU A 311 7.41 -4.52 6.22
C GLU A 311 8.34 -5.72 6.01
N SER A 312 8.46 -6.19 4.77
CA SER A 312 9.28 -7.38 4.47
C SER A 312 10.53 -7.07 3.64
N SER A 313 10.74 -5.80 3.29
CA SER A 313 11.88 -5.38 2.50
C SER A 313 13.14 -5.26 3.37
N PRO A 314 14.24 -5.98 3.06
CA PRO A 314 15.51 -5.84 3.79
C PRO A 314 16.08 -4.42 3.77
N ARG A 315 15.60 -3.55 2.86
CA ARG A 315 15.91 -2.12 2.89
C ARG A 315 15.52 -1.47 4.22
N HIS A 316 14.45 -1.92 4.86
CA HIS A 316 14.01 -1.37 6.15
C HIS A 316 15.02 -1.63 7.26
N LEU A 317 15.68 -2.79 7.22
CA LEU A 317 16.79 -3.11 8.15
C LEU A 317 18.05 -2.27 7.90
N LYS A 318 18.17 -1.65 6.72
CA LYS A 318 19.29 -0.77 6.36
C LYS A 318 19.02 0.70 6.66
N LYS A 319 17.79 1.06 7.07
CA LYS A 319 17.49 2.42 7.52
C LYS A 319 18.17 2.63 8.86
N GLY A 320 19.05 3.62 8.96
CA GLY A 320 19.58 4.04 10.25
C GLY A 320 18.45 4.51 11.16
N LYS A 321 18.66 4.47 12.48
CA LYS A 321 17.65 4.84 13.49
C LYS A 321 17.10 6.25 13.26
N GLU A 322 17.93 7.16 12.76
CA GLU A 322 17.59 8.54 12.41
C GLU A 322 16.59 8.65 11.25
N ASN A 323 16.42 7.60 10.44
CA ASN A 323 15.49 7.54 9.31
C ASN A 323 14.27 6.65 9.58
N MET A 324 14.11 6.12 10.80
CA MET A 324 12.96 5.30 11.18
C MET A 324 11.72 6.17 11.38
N HIS A 325 10.59 5.71 10.85
CA HIS A 325 9.29 6.33 11.11
C HIS A 325 8.87 6.18 12.57
N ILE A 326 8.05 7.10 13.09
CA ILE A 326 7.59 7.02 14.49
C ILE A 326 6.71 5.79 14.73
N GLU A 327 5.95 5.38 13.71
CA GLU A 327 5.14 4.15 13.67
C GLU A 327 6.01 2.90 13.87
N GLU A 328 7.27 2.94 13.40
CA GLU A 328 8.26 1.88 13.64
C GLU A 328 8.83 1.96 15.06
N GLN A 329 9.16 3.17 15.52
CA GLN A 329 9.77 3.37 16.83
C GLN A 329 8.83 3.03 17.99
N ARG A 330 7.52 3.27 17.85
CA ARG A 330 6.53 2.98 18.90
C ARG A 330 5.90 1.59 18.80
N SER A 331 6.10 0.89 17.68
CA SER A 331 5.50 -0.43 17.46
C SER A 331 5.86 -1.40 18.59
N ARG A 332 4.84 -2.07 19.14
CA ARG A 332 4.99 -3.16 20.11
C ARG A 332 5.80 -4.31 19.51
N TRP A 333 5.77 -4.44 18.19
CA TRP A 333 6.39 -5.55 17.46
C TRP A 333 7.80 -5.22 16.98
N ASN A 334 8.31 -4.02 17.26
CA ASN A 334 9.70 -3.68 17.00
C ASN A 334 10.62 -4.33 18.05
N PRO A 335 11.56 -5.22 17.67
CA PRO A 335 12.46 -5.88 18.62
C PRO A 335 13.30 -4.92 19.48
N LEU A 336 13.56 -3.69 18.99
CA LEU A 336 14.33 -2.68 19.72
C LEU A 336 13.61 -2.16 20.97
N ASN A 337 12.29 -2.34 21.06
CA ASN A 337 11.49 -1.92 22.20
C ASN A 337 11.43 -2.99 23.31
N HIS A 338 11.98 -4.18 23.07
CA HIS A 338 12.06 -5.27 24.04
C HIS A 338 13.48 -5.33 24.62
N PRO A 339 13.66 -5.19 25.95
CA PRO A 339 14.98 -5.33 26.56
C PRO A 339 15.54 -6.73 26.26
N ARG A 340 16.82 -6.81 25.88
CA ARG A 340 17.51 -8.10 25.75
C ARG A 340 17.45 -8.81 27.10
N GLY A 341 16.68 -9.89 27.18
CA GLY A 341 16.54 -10.70 28.40
C GLY A 341 15.13 -10.85 28.96
N VAL A 342 14.09 -10.28 28.33
CA VAL A 342 12.72 -10.72 28.61
C VAL A 342 12.46 -11.97 27.78
N GLU A 343 12.82 -13.13 28.35
CA GLU A 343 12.21 -14.40 27.96
C GLU A 343 10.69 -14.21 28.04
N THR A 344 10.03 -14.33 26.89
CA THR A 344 8.59 -14.50 26.73
C THR A 344 7.70 -13.37 27.26
N LEU A 345 7.03 -12.68 26.34
CA LEU A 345 5.63 -12.30 26.61
C LEU A 345 4.94 -13.61 27.02
N SER A 346 4.61 -13.73 28.29
CA SER A 346 3.77 -14.81 28.83
C SER A 346 2.38 -14.62 28.24
N VAL A 347 2.12 -15.28 27.12
CA VAL A 347 0.78 -15.53 26.58
C VAL A 347 0.42 -16.95 26.94
#